data_AF-A0A257WVG9-F1
#
_entry.id   AF-A0A257WVG9-F1
#
_cell.length_a   1.000
_cell.length_b   1.000
_cell.length_c   1.000
_cell.angle_alpha   90.00
_cell.angle_beta   90.00
_cell.angle_gamma   90.00
#
_symmetry.space_group_name_H-M   'P 1'
#
loop_
_entity.id
_entity.type
_entity.pdbx_description
1 polymer ?
#
loop_
_entity_poly.entity_id
_entity_poly.type
_entity_poly.pdbx_seq_one_letter_code
_entity_poly.pdbx_strand_id
1 'polypeptide(L)' 'MTLREMTAIDADAFHGTIVPAAQPVIFRGLVSAWPAVQAGAESDEALFAYLSSFDQQQSITTLVGDPEAGGR' A
#
# COMPACT_ATOMS: atom_id res chain seq x y z
N MET A 1 -3.33 -6.98 18.84
CA MET A 1 -3.28 -5.51 18.94
C MET A 1 -4.17 -4.95 17.85
N THR A 2 -5.25 -4.26 18.18
CA THR A 2 -6.18 -3.73 17.18
C THR A 2 -5.70 -2.34 16.78
N LEU A 3 -5.32 -2.15 15.51
CA LEU A 3 -4.94 -0.85 14.98
C LEU A 3 -6.19 -0.01 14.73
N ARG A 4 -6.11 1.29 14.99
CA ARG A 4 -7.18 2.22 14.63
C ARG A 4 -7.30 2.26 13.11
N GLU A 5 -8.52 2.18 12.61
CA GLU A 5 -8.82 2.34 11.19
C GLU A 5 -9.66 3.60 10.97
N MET A 6 -9.38 4.31 9.87
CA MET A 6 -10.11 5.49 9.46
C MET A 6 -10.35 5.47 7.95
N THR A 7 -11.44 6.09 7.51
CA THR A 7 -11.81 6.28 6.10
C THR A 7 -11.89 7.76 5.78
N ALA A 8 -11.80 8.12 4.48
CA ALA A 8 -12.01 9.48 3.98
C ALA A 8 -11.20 10.57 4.72
N ILE A 9 -9.89 10.36 4.88
CA ILE A 9 -8.98 11.33 5.50
C ILE A 9 -8.63 12.44 4.51
N ASP A 10 -8.75 13.68 4.96
CA ASP A 10 -8.21 14.85 4.27
C ASP A 10 -6.91 15.35 4.92
N ALA A 11 -6.28 16.34 4.28
CA ALA A 11 -5.02 16.91 4.75
C ALA A 11 -5.15 17.58 6.13
N ASP A 12 -6.27 18.24 6.41
CA ASP A 12 -6.48 18.96 7.67
C ASP A 12 -6.57 17.99 8.84
N ALA A 13 -7.35 16.91 8.70
CA ALA A 13 -7.44 15.84 9.70
C ALA A 13 -6.09 15.15 9.91
N PHE A 14 -5.32 14.94 8.83
CA PHE A 14 -3.99 14.36 8.90
C PHE A 14 -3.03 15.20 9.76
N HIS A 15 -2.92 16.50 9.46
CA HIS A 15 -1.99 17.39 10.15
C HIS A 15 -2.45 17.78 11.56
N GLY A 16 -3.76 18.00 11.76
CA GLY A 16 -4.29 18.50 13.03
C GLY A 16 -4.53 17.42 14.08
N THR A 17 -4.78 16.17 13.67
CA THR A 17 -5.18 15.09 14.60
C THR A 17 -4.28 13.86 14.51
N ILE A 18 -3.98 13.39 13.29
CA ILE A 18 -3.31 12.10 13.14
C ILE A 18 -1.81 12.20 13.44
N VAL A 19 -1.11 13.17 12.85
CA VAL A 19 0.33 13.38 13.11
C VAL A 19 0.61 13.65 14.60
N PRO A 20 -0.11 14.55 15.29
CA PRO A 20 0.13 14.80 16.72
C PRO A 20 -0.15 13.61 17.64
N ALA A 21 -1.06 12.70 17.25
CA ALA A 21 -1.39 11.53 18.06
C ALA A 21 -0.23 10.53 18.18
N ALA A 22 0.74 10.55 17.24
CA ALA A 22 1.93 9.69 17.24
C ALA A 22 1.61 8.19 17.45
N GLN A 23 0.49 7.73 16.91
CA GLN A 23 0.02 6.34 17.01
C GLN A 23 -0.22 5.76 15.61
N PRO A 24 0.07 4.46 15.40
CA PRO A 24 -0.22 3.81 14.13
C PRO A 24 -1.73 3.79 13.81
N VAL A 25 -2.06 4.06 12.55
CA VAL A 25 -3.44 4.09 12.04
C VAL A 25 -3.47 3.56 10.60
N ILE A 26 -4.55 2.87 10.22
CA ILE A 26 -4.79 2.41 8.85
C ILE A 26 -5.78 3.35 8.17
N PHE A 27 -5.42 3.85 6.98
CA PHE A 27 -6.33 4.61 6.12
C PHE A 27 -6.98 3.70 5.07
N ARG A 28 -8.18 3.21 5.38
CA ARG A 28 -8.92 2.31 4.49
C ARG A 28 -9.45 3.09 3.29
N GLY A 29 -9.14 2.60 2.09
CA GLY A 29 -9.67 3.13 0.84
C GLY A 29 -9.05 4.43 0.33
N LEU A 30 -8.06 5.01 1.03
CA LEU A 30 -7.45 6.30 0.65
C LEU A 30 -6.95 6.32 -0.79
N VAL A 31 -6.32 5.23 -1.22
CA VAL A 31 -5.73 5.08 -2.56
C VAL A 31 -6.56 4.18 -3.47
N SER A 32 -7.83 3.94 -3.12
CA SER A 32 -8.70 3.02 -3.88
C SER A 32 -8.82 3.42 -5.35
N ALA A 33 -8.81 4.71 -5.67
CA ALA A 33 -8.91 5.21 -7.04
C ALA A 33 -7.60 5.11 -7.86
N TRP A 34 -6.49 4.64 -7.29
CA TRP A 34 -5.24 4.51 -8.04
C TRP A 34 -5.36 3.40 -9.10
N PRO A 35 -4.85 3.61 -10.33
CA PRO A 35 -4.98 2.61 -11.40
C PRO A 35 -4.40 1.24 -11.04
N ALA A 36 -3.26 1.19 -10.34
CA ALA A 36 -2.68 -0.06 -9.84
C ALA A 36 -3.61 -0.81 -8.88
N VAL A 37 -4.29 -0.07 -8.00
CA VAL A 37 -5.20 -0.65 -6.98
C VAL A 37 -6.47 -1.18 -7.64
N GLN A 38 -7.00 -0.47 -8.64
CA GLN A 38 -8.12 -0.97 -9.44
C GLN A 38 -7.73 -2.21 -10.24
N ALA A 39 -6.57 -2.22 -10.91
CA ALA A 39 -6.08 -3.40 -11.62
C ALA A 39 -5.91 -4.62 -10.70
N GLY A 40 -5.34 -4.44 -9.51
CA GLY A 40 -5.22 -5.52 -8.53
C GLY A 40 -6.55 -5.97 -7.90
N ALA A 41 -7.58 -5.13 -7.93
CA ALA A 41 -8.93 -5.55 -7.54
C ALA A 41 -9.59 -6.42 -8.61
N GLU A 42 -9.15 -6.33 -9.87
CA GLU A 42 -9.61 -7.19 -10.97
C GLU A 42 -8.96 -8.58 -10.91
N SER A 43 -7.61 -8.66 -10.90
CA SER A 43 -6.84 -9.89 -10.66
C SER A 43 -5.35 -9.62 -10.42
N ASP A 44 -4.63 -10.64 -9.98
CA ASP A 44 -3.15 -10.59 -9.85
C ASP A 44 -2.50 -10.33 -11.23
N GLU A 45 -2.97 -10.99 -12.29
CA GLU A 45 -2.46 -10.82 -13.65
C GLU A 45 -2.67 -9.38 -14.17
N ALA A 46 -3.82 -8.78 -13.89
CA ALA A 46 -4.11 -7.40 -14.28
C ALA A 46 -3.19 -6.40 -13.57
N LEU A 47 -2.91 -6.62 -12.27
CA LEU A 47 -1.91 -5.85 -11.54
C LEU A 47 -0.51 -5.97 -12.17
N PHE A 48 -0.06 -7.20 -12.45
CA PHE A 48 1.24 -7.42 -13.06
C PHE A 48 1.33 -6.81 -14.46
N ALA A 49 0.28 -6.89 -15.27
CA ALA A 49 0.24 -6.24 -16.58
C ALA A 49 0.36 -4.72 -16.47
N TYR A 50 -0.37 -4.10 -15.52
CA TYR A 50 -0.26 -2.67 -15.24
C TYR A 50 1.17 -2.29 -14.83
N LEU A 51 1.76 -2.98 -13.85
CA LEU A 51 3.11 -2.69 -13.35
C LEU A 51 4.18 -2.90 -14.43
N SER A 52 4.07 -3.98 -15.21
CA SER A 52 5.04 -4.29 -16.28
C SER A 52 5.07 -3.24 -17.38
N SER A 53 3.97 -2.51 -17.60
CA SER A 53 3.95 -1.40 -18.57
C SER A 53 4.88 -0.24 -18.22
N PHE A 54 5.31 -0.15 -16.95
CA PHE A 54 6.26 0.85 -16.45
C PHE A 54 7.66 0.29 -16.22
N ASP A 55 7.84 -1.04 -16.35
CA ASP A 55 9.13 -1.67 -16.13
C ASP A 55 10.13 -1.25 -17.23
N GLN A 56 11.30 -0.78 -16.82
CA GLN A 56 12.39 -0.39 -17.72
C GLN A 56 13.38 -1.54 -17.96
N GLN A 57 13.06 -2.75 -17.51
CA GLN A 57 13.90 -3.95 -17.60
C GLN A 57 15.29 -3.76 -16.98
N GLN A 58 15.35 -2.93 -15.93
CA GLN A 58 16.59 -2.66 -15.22
C GLN A 58 16.80 -3.67 -14.11
N SER A 59 18.05 -4.07 -13.89
CA SER A 59 18.41 -4.88 -12.74
C SER A 59 18.15 -4.09 -11.46
N ILE A 60 17.27 -4.62 -10.61
CA ILE A 60 16.99 -4.09 -9.28
C ILE A 60 17.61 -4.98 -8.21
N THR A 61 17.95 -4.39 -7.07
CA THR A 61 18.36 -5.17 -5.89
C THR A 61 17.14 -5.84 -5.27
N THR A 62 17.17 -7.16 -5.18
CA THR A 62 16.13 -7.96 -4.52
C THR A 62 16.66 -8.51 -3.20
N LEU A 63 15.95 -8.24 -2.11
CA LEU A 63 16.22 -8.86 -0.81
C LEU A 63 15.44 -10.18 -0.72
N VAL A 64 16.15 -11.29 -0.55
CA VAL A 64 15.56 -12.61 -0.38
C VAL A 64 15.73 -13.04 1.07
N GLY A 65 14.62 -13.22 1.79
CA GLY A 65 14.61 -13.71 3.16
C GLY A 65 14.61 -15.23 3.23
N ASP A 66 15.12 -15.80 4.33
CA ASP A 66 15.08 -17.24 4.56
C ASP A 66 13.63 -17.76 4.65
N PRO A 67 13.34 -18.99 4.18
CA PRO A 67 12.00 -19.58 4.26
C PRO A 67 11.47 -19.66 5.70
N GLU A 68 12.36 -19.89 6.67
CA GLU A 68 12.05 -19.98 8.10
C GLU A 68 11.75 -18.61 8.76
N ALA A 69 11.91 -17.50 8.03
CA ALA A 69 11.71 -16.15 8.56
C ALA A 69 10.24 -15.81 8.87
N GLY A 70 9.29 -16.72 8.58
CA GLY A 70 7.89 -16.56 8.97
C GLY A 70 7.21 -15.34 8.34
N GLY A 71 7.56 -15.04 7.07
CA GLY A 71 6.96 -13.96 6.29
C GLY A 71 5.44 -14.04 6.28
N ARG A 72 4.77 -12.89 6.35
CA ARG A 72 3.32 -12.74 6.33
C ARG A 72 2.94 -11.60 5.40
#